data_AF-A0A094Q1N3-F1
#
_entry.id   AF-A0A094Q1N3-F1
#
_cell.length_a   1.000
_cell.length_b   1.000
_cell.length_c   1.000
_cell.angle_alpha   90.00
_cell.angle_beta   90.00
_cell.angle_gamma   90.00
#
_symmetry.space_group_name_H-M   'P 1'
#
loop_
_entity.id
_entity.type
_entity.pdbx_description
1 polymer ?
#
loop_
_entity_poly.entity_id
_entity_poly.type
_entity_poly.pdbx_seq_one_letter_code
_entity_poly.pdbx_strand_id
1 'polypeptide(L)'
;MSKKEITSRLKSFPTEQSRALLNVRDEISHLLPGSKEELKWGIPTWTIEGIGVIGILGFKKHNSIFPYTGDLGSDFKTALSKYETTKGSIHFALDEEFPKSLLKRIIARRIEMINDSFPNSKGKVFEFYSNGFLKARGAMKVGELHGYWEWFRKDGTIMRSGNFKNGQNVGEWITYDSSGKVYKVTQK
;
A
#
# COMPACT_ATOMS: atom_id res chain seq x y z
N MET A 1 -1.36 13.73 14.84
CA MET A 1 -2.81 13.56 15.04
C MET A 1 -3.14 12.07 15.10
N SER A 2 -3.86 11.66 16.12
CA SER A 2 -4.51 10.37 16.29
C SER A 2 -5.60 10.14 15.24
N LYS A 3 -6.07 8.89 15.10
CA LYS A 3 -7.22 8.52 14.26
C LYS A 3 -8.48 9.35 14.58
N LYS A 4 -8.64 9.75 15.85
CA LYS A 4 -9.74 10.60 16.33
C LYS A 4 -9.65 12.01 15.75
N GLU A 5 -8.47 12.61 15.77
CA GLU A 5 -8.23 13.95 15.21
C GLU A 5 -8.36 13.96 13.68
N ILE A 6 -7.89 12.93 12.98
CA ILE A 6 -8.13 12.76 11.53
C ILE A 6 -9.64 12.76 11.23
N THR A 7 -10.38 11.94 11.98
CA THR A 7 -11.83 11.84 11.82
C THR A 7 -12.53 13.18 12.12
N SER A 8 -12.11 13.87 13.17
CA SER A 8 -12.65 15.19 13.53
C SER A 8 -12.43 16.22 12.42
N ARG A 9 -11.27 16.21 11.77
CA ARG A 9 -10.96 17.10 10.65
C ARG A 9 -11.81 16.80 9.42
N LEU A 10 -12.01 15.53 9.07
CA LEU A 10 -12.89 15.19 7.95
C LEU A 10 -14.36 15.53 8.26
N LYS A 11 -14.75 15.52 9.54
CA LYS A 11 -16.08 15.94 10.02
C LYS A 11 -16.29 17.45 10.12
N SER A 12 -15.24 18.27 9.98
CA SER A 12 -15.39 19.73 10.03
C SER A 12 -15.84 20.35 8.70
N PHE A 13 -15.88 19.57 7.61
CA PHE A 13 -16.41 20.02 6.33
C PHE A 13 -17.96 19.98 6.33
N PRO A 14 -18.63 20.69 5.40
CA PRO A 14 -20.08 20.56 5.20
C PRO A 14 -20.51 19.10 5.06
N THR A 15 -21.74 18.79 5.47
CA THR A 15 -22.24 17.42 5.64
C THR A 15 -21.94 16.50 4.45
N GLU A 16 -22.28 16.94 3.23
CA GLU A 16 -22.07 16.12 2.03
C GLU A 16 -20.60 15.90 1.70
N GLN A 17 -19.76 16.92 1.92
CA GLN A 17 -18.32 16.78 1.72
C GLN A 17 -17.68 15.87 2.77
N SER A 18 -18.10 16.00 4.02
CA SER A 18 -17.66 15.09 5.07
C SER A 18 -18.03 13.65 4.76
N ARG A 19 -19.28 13.42 4.31
CA ARG A 19 -19.78 12.10 3.90
C ARG A 19 -18.93 11.51 2.77
N ALA A 20 -18.69 12.27 1.70
CA ALA A 20 -17.87 11.83 0.58
C ALA A 20 -16.44 11.45 1.02
N LEU A 21 -15.78 12.29 1.82
CA LEU A 21 -14.42 12.03 2.32
C LEU A 21 -14.35 10.78 3.23
N LEU A 22 -15.32 10.61 4.12
CA LEU A 22 -15.38 9.46 5.02
C LEU A 22 -15.63 8.16 4.23
N ASN A 23 -16.53 8.18 3.24
CA ASN A 23 -16.81 7.01 2.40
C ASN A 23 -15.57 6.58 1.60
N VAL A 24 -14.83 7.53 1.01
CA VAL A 24 -13.57 7.21 0.31
C VAL A 24 -12.52 6.68 1.28
N ARG A 25 -12.38 7.26 2.48
CA ARG A 25 -11.47 6.78 3.53
C ARG A 25 -11.78 5.33 3.95
N ASP A 26 -13.05 5.01 4.14
CA ASP A 26 -13.47 3.68 4.53
C ASP A 26 -13.21 2.67 3.40
N GLU A 27 -13.47 3.06 2.14
CA GLU A 27 -13.14 2.24 0.97
C GLU A 27 -11.64 1.98 0.84
N ILE A 28 -10.78 2.99 1.03
CA ILE A 28 -9.33 2.80 1.02
C ILE A 28 -8.92 1.81 2.12
N SER A 29 -9.47 1.95 3.32
CA SER A 29 -9.16 1.06 4.46
C SER A 29 -9.61 -0.38 4.18
N HIS A 30 -10.75 -0.56 3.50
CA HIS A 30 -11.24 -1.87 3.08
C HIS A 30 -10.35 -2.50 2.00
N LEU A 31 -9.84 -1.71 1.06
CA LEU A 31 -8.96 -2.17 -0.02
C LEU A 31 -7.53 -2.44 0.46
N LEU A 32 -7.08 -1.79 1.53
CA LEU A 32 -5.72 -1.88 2.07
C LEU A 32 -5.65 -2.37 3.52
N PRO A 33 -6.21 -3.56 3.85
CA PRO A 33 -6.19 -4.10 5.21
C PRO A 33 -4.77 -4.36 5.72
N GLY A 34 -3.77 -4.53 4.84
CA GLY A 34 -2.37 -4.73 5.22
C GLY A 34 -1.57 -3.45 5.45
N SER A 35 -2.21 -2.27 5.32
CA SER A 35 -1.55 -0.97 5.46
C SER A 35 -1.83 -0.31 6.82
N LYS A 36 -1.10 0.77 7.12
CA LYS A 36 -1.33 1.63 8.28
C LYS A 36 -1.80 3.01 7.84
N GLU A 37 -2.82 3.54 8.50
CA GLU A 37 -3.21 4.94 8.33
C GLU A 37 -2.31 5.85 9.18
N GLU A 38 -1.51 6.67 8.51
CA GLU A 38 -0.51 7.58 9.07
C GLU A 38 -0.70 9.00 8.52
N LEU A 39 -0.04 9.98 9.13
CA LEU A 39 0.00 11.34 8.61
C LEU A 39 1.31 11.61 7.91
N LYS A 40 1.24 11.97 6.63
CA LYS A 40 2.37 12.50 5.89
C LYS A 40 2.10 13.95 5.54
N TRP A 41 2.88 14.86 6.10
CA TRP A 41 2.72 16.30 5.85
C TRP A 41 1.30 16.81 6.15
N GLY A 42 0.66 16.24 7.19
CA GLY A 42 -0.72 16.56 7.57
C GLY A 42 -1.81 15.91 6.71
N ILE A 43 -1.45 15.01 5.78
CA ILE A 43 -2.38 14.26 4.93
C ILE A 43 -2.59 12.85 5.54
N PRO A 44 -3.83 12.45 5.86
CA PRO A 44 -4.17 11.05 6.13
C PRO A 44 -3.77 10.14 4.96
N THR A 45 -2.91 9.18 5.22
CA THR A 45 -2.20 8.37 4.21
C THR A 45 -2.11 6.92 4.63
N TRP A 46 -2.43 6.00 3.73
CA TRP A 46 -2.21 4.58 3.93
C TRP A 46 -0.80 4.23 3.47
N THR A 47 -0.02 3.65 4.37
CA THR A 47 1.38 3.31 4.15
C THR A 47 1.62 1.81 4.31
N ILE A 48 2.56 1.29 3.52
CA ILE A 48 3.09 -0.07 3.63
C ILE A 48 4.60 0.05 3.86
N GLU A 49 5.10 -0.51 4.96
CA GLU A 49 6.51 -0.35 5.37
C GLU A 49 7.00 1.11 5.34
N GLY A 50 6.13 2.05 5.74
CA GLY A 50 6.40 3.49 5.73
C GLY A 50 6.38 4.15 4.35
N ILE A 51 6.10 3.42 3.27
CA ILE A 51 5.95 3.95 1.90
C ILE A 51 4.51 4.38 1.68
N GLY A 52 4.28 5.60 1.17
CA GLY A 52 2.94 6.10 0.91
C GLY A 52 2.32 5.44 -0.32
N VAL A 53 1.17 4.79 -0.13
CA VAL A 53 0.35 4.19 -1.20
C VAL A 53 -0.68 5.21 -1.68
N ILE A 54 -1.50 5.73 -0.78
CA ILE A 54 -2.55 6.66 -1.16
C ILE A 54 -2.91 7.55 0.03
N GLY A 55 -3.20 8.83 -0.22
CA GLY A 55 -3.68 9.76 0.79
C GLY A 55 -4.98 10.43 0.36
N ILE A 56 -5.69 11.01 1.32
CA ILE A 56 -6.93 11.77 1.08
C ILE A 56 -6.96 13.06 1.89
N LEU A 57 -7.43 14.15 1.28
CA LEU A 57 -7.65 15.39 2.00
C LEU A 57 -8.78 16.23 1.37
N GLY A 58 -9.61 16.85 2.21
CA GLY A 58 -10.60 17.84 1.79
C GLY A 58 -10.03 19.25 1.70
N PHE A 59 -10.54 20.04 0.76
CA PHE A 59 -10.24 21.47 0.58
C PHE A 59 -11.54 22.27 0.43
N LYS A 60 -11.44 23.61 0.41
CA LYS A 60 -12.61 24.49 0.29
C LYS A 60 -13.38 24.33 -1.04
N LYS A 61 -12.69 23.94 -2.11
CA LYS A 61 -13.26 23.91 -3.48
C LYS A 61 -13.31 22.50 -4.10
N HIS A 62 -12.61 21.54 -3.53
CA HIS A 62 -12.54 20.17 -4.02
C HIS A 62 -12.09 19.23 -2.88
N ASN A 63 -12.14 17.93 -3.15
CA ASN A 63 -11.44 16.92 -2.39
C ASN A 63 -10.27 16.37 -3.23
N SER A 64 -9.26 15.81 -2.59
CA SER A 64 -8.08 15.28 -3.28
C SER A 64 -7.71 13.89 -2.82
N ILE A 65 -7.34 13.06 -3.79
CA ILE A 65 -6.61 11.81 -3.60
C ILE A 65 -5.14 12.03 -3.97
N PHE A 66 -4.22 11.46 -3.20
CA PHE A 66 -2.78 11.56 -3.38
C PHE A 66 -2.17 10.18 -3.64
N PRO A 67 -1.94 9.79 -4.91
CA PRO A 67 -1.32 8.51 -5.26
C PRO A 67 0.19 8.43 -4.97
N TYR A 68 0.82 9.55 -4.57
CA TYR A 68 2.26 9.67 -4.35
C TYR A 68 3.12 9.25 -5.56
N THR A 69 2.60 9.44 -6.77
CA THR A 69 3.32 9.30 -8.04
C THR A 69 2.89 10.40 -9.00
N GLY A 70 3.81 10.82 -9.87
CA GLY A 70 3.56 11.81 -10.92
C GLY A 70 3.01 11.25 -12.22
N ASP A 71 3.05 9.93 -12.39
CA ASP A 71 2.48 9.24 -13.54
C ASP A 71 1.98 7.87 -13.10
N LEU A 72 0.71 7.57 -13.42
CA LEU A 72 0.09 6.26 -13.20
C LEU A 72 0.15 5.39 -14.46
N GLY A 73 0.57 5.94 -15.60
CA GLY A 73 0.57 5.31 -16.91
C GLY A 73 -0.54 5.83 -17.82
N SER A 74 -0.43 5.52 -19.11
CA SER A 74 -1.35 5.96 -20.17
C SER A 74 -2.81 5.60 -19.90
N ASP A 75 -3.07 4.41 -19.37
CA ASP A 75 -4.43 3.90 -19.16
C ASP A 75 -5.22 4.72 -18.11
N PHE A 76 -4.51 5.42 -17.23
CA PHE A 76 -5.11 6.32 -16.26
C PHE A 76 -5.39 7.70 -16.84
N LYS A 77 -4.70 8.14 -17.90
CA LYS A 77 -4.98 9.42 -18.57
C LYS A 77 -6.42 9.47 -19.08
N THR A 78 -6.86 8.40 -19.76
CA THR A 78 -8.24 8.30 -20.25
C THR A 78 -9.24 8.21 -19.10
N ALA A 79 -8.97 7.34 -18.11
CA ALA A 79 -9.86 7.12 -16.98
C ALA A 79 -10.00 8.36 -16.07
N LEU A 80 -8.99 9.22 -16.04
CA LEU A 80 -8.95 10.44 -15.23
C LEU A 80 -9.29 11.71 -16.02
N SER A 81 -9.64 11.61 -17.30
CA SER A 81 -9.82 12.75 -18.20
C SER A 81 -10.86 13.77 -17.73
N LYS A 82 -11.85 13.35 -16.92
CA LYS A 82 -12.87 14.22 -16.33
C LYS A 82 -12.46 14.90 -15.01
N TYR A 83 -11.30 14.55 -14.46
CA TYR A 83 -10.81 15.08 -13.19
C TYR A 83 -9.70 16.09 -13.44
N GLU A 84 -9.64 17.13 -12.61
CA GLU A 84 -8.45 17.96 -12.54
C GLU A 84 -7.33 17.16 -11.85
N THR A 85 -6.15 17.11 -12.46
CA THR A 85 -4.99 16.39 -11.91
C THR A 85 -3.78 17.30 -11.84
N THR A 86 -3.01 17.17 -10.76
CA THR A 86 -1.67 17.76 -10.65
C THR A 86 -0.61 16.66 -10.75
N LYS A 87 0.67 17.02 -10.59
CA LYS A 87 1.77 16.04 -10.47
C LYS A 87 1.62 15.09 -9.27
N GLY A 88 0.75 15.37 -8.29
CA GLY A 88 0.65 14.54 -7.09
C GLY A 88 -0.75 14.27 -6.58
N SER A 89 -1.78 14.86 -7.21
CA SER A 89 -3.15 14.78 -6.74
C SER A 89 -4.15 14.63 -7.87
N ILE A 90 -5.28 14.00 -7.54
CA ILE A 90 -6.47 13.92 -8.38
C ILE A 90 -7.58 14.62 -7.58
N HIS A 91 -8.15 15.68 -8.15
CA HIS A 91 -9.22 16.43 -7.52
C HIS A 91 -10.58 15.85 -7.90
N PHE A 92 -11.47 15.71 -6.94
CA PHE A 92 -12.86 15.31 -7.16
C PHE A 92 -13.82 16.26 -6.44
N ALA A 93 -15.09 16.25 -6.85
CA ALA A 93 -16.09 17.18 -6.36
C ALA A 93 -16.29 17.07 -4.84
N LEU A 94 -16.83 18.14 -4.26
CA LEU A 94 -17.02 18.24 -2.81
C LEU A 94 -17.98 17.16 -2.31
N ASP A 95 -19.06 16.91 -3.04
CA ASP A 95 -20.23 16.09 -2.69
C ASP A 95 -20.30 14.74 -3.43
N GLU A 96 -19.33 14.44 -4.29
CA GLU A 96 -19.26 13.16 -5.01
C GLU A 96 -18.25 12.20 -4.39
N GLU A 97 -18.59 10.92 -4.41
CA GLU A 97 -17.63 9.87 -4.06
C GLU A 97 -16.67 9.59 -5.22
N PHE A 98 -15.42 9.29 -4.89
CA PHE A 98 -14.47 8.83 -5.88
C PHE A 98 -14.83 7.40 -6.34
N PRO A 99 -14.87 7.10 -7.66
CA PRO A 99 -15.33 5.79 -8.12
C PRO A 99 -14.49 4.65 -7.55
N LYS A 100 -15.14 3.72 -6.86
CA LYS A 100 -14.48 2.58 -6.17
C LYS A 100 -13.60 1.75 -7.09
N SER A 101 -14.07 1.49 -8.32
CA SER A 101 -13.31 0.73 -9.32
C SER A 101 -12.03 1.45 -9.75
N LEU A 102 -12.08 2.78 -9.89
CA LEU A 102 -10.92 3.59 -10.23
C LEU A 102 -9.96 3.70 -9.05
N LEU A 103 -10.48 3.86 -7.84
CA LEU A 103 -9.69 3.86 -6.60
C LEU A 103 -8.88 2.57 -6.45
N LYS A 104 -9.53 1.42 -6.62
CA LYS A 104 -8.90 0.10 -6.59
C LYS A 104 -7.79 -0.03 -7.64
N ARG A 105 -8.02 0.45 -8.86
CA ARG A 105 -7.01 0.44 -9.94
C ARG A 105 -5.81 1.33 -9.59
N ILE A 106 -6.04 2.53 -9.05
CA ILE A 106 -4.97 3.45 -8.63
C ILE A 106 -4.11 2.79 -7.54
N ILE A 107 -4.75 2.21 -6.52
CA ILE A 107 -4.06 1.53 -5.42
C ILE A 107 -3.22 0.36 -5.93
N ALA A 108 -3.81 -0.51 -6.76
CA ALA A 108 -3.10 -1.66 -7.33
C ALA A 108 -1.89 -1.21 -8.16
N ARG A 109 -2.08 -0.23 -9.03
CA ARG A 109 -1.00 0.33 -9.85
C ARG A 109 0.11 0.91 -8.98
N ARG A 110 -0.25 1.62 -7.91
CA ARG A 110 0.74 2.20 -7.00
C ARG A 110 1.55 1.12 -6.28
N ILE A 111 0.93 0.03 -5.86
CA ILE A 111 1.63 -1.11 -5.24
C ILE A 111 2.58 -1.79 -6.21
N GLU A 112 2.19 -1.97 -7.48
CA GLU A 112 3.11 -2.46 -8.53
C GLU A 112 4.35 -1.58 -8.63
N MET A 113 4.17 -0.26 -8.72
CA MET A 113 5.29 0.68 -8.77
C MET A 113 6.18 0.63 -7.51
N ILE A 114 5.59 0.32 -6.34
CA ILE A 114 6.37 0.12 -5.10
C ILE A 114 7.18 -1.18 -5.20
N ASN A 115 6.58 -2.28 -5.66
CA ASN A 115 7.27 -3.54 -5.87
C ASN A 115 8.43 -3.39 -6.87
N ASP A 116 8.21 -2.66 -7.98
CA ASP A 116 9.22 -2.38 -9.00
C ASP A 116 10.39 -1.52 -8.47
N SER A 117 10.22 -0.84 -7.33
CA SER A 117 11.28 -0.07 -6.68
C SER A 117 12.24 -0.93 -5.83
N PHE A 118 11.96 -2.23 -5.72
CA PHE A 118 12.80 -3.21 -5.03
C PHE A 118 13.47 -4.18 -6.02
N PRO A 119 14.67 -4.72 -5.70
CA PRO A 119 15.51 -4.39 -4.55
C PRO A 119 15.95 -2.93 -4.56
N ASN A 120 16.03 -2.32 -3.37
CA ASN A 120 16.58 -0.97 -3.29
C ASN A 120 18.11 -0.99 -3.45
N SER A 121 18.74 0.18 -3.48
CA SER A 121 20.20 0.31 -3.66
C SER A 121 21.05 -0.38 -2.57
N LYS A 122 20.45 -0.72 -1.42
CA LYS A 122 21.09 -1.48 -0.33
C LYS A 122 20.82 -2.98 -0.41
N GLY A 123 20.21 -3.46 -1.49
CA GLY A 123 19.84 -4.86 -1.69
C GLY A 123 18.64 -5.32 -0.85
N LYS A 124 17.96 -4.43 -0.11
CA LYS A 124 16.76 -4.80 0.64
C LYS A 124 15.63 -5.07 -0.33
N VAL A 125 14.87 -6.15 -0.10
CA VAL A 125 13.70 -6.52 -0.90
C VAL A 125 12.45 -6.51 -0.03
N PHE A 126 11.42 -5.83 -0.52
CA PHE A 126 10.04 -6.02 -0.11
C PHE A 126 9.19 -6.27 -1.34
N GLU A 127 8.25 -7.20 -1.24
CA GLU A 127 7.22 -7.41 -2.24
C GLU A 127 5.88 -7.44 -1.52
N PHE A 128 4.86 -6.79 -2.08
CA PHE A 128 3.52 -6.67 -1.49
C PHE A 128 2.43 -7.22 -2.41
N TYR A 129 1.38 -7.75 -1.81
CA TYR A 129 0.12 -8.01 -2.49
C TYR A 129 -0.66 -6.70 -2.71
N SER A 130 -1.60 -6.71 -3.65
CA SER A 130 -2.42 -5.54 -4.01
C SER A 130 -3.33 -5.02 -2.88
N ASN A 131 -3.49 -5.77 -1.79
CA ASN A 131 -4.23 -5.38 -0.59
C ASN A 131 -3.30 -4.79 0.51
N GLY A 132 -2.04 -4.54 0.17
CA GLY A 132 -1.05 -3.93 1.05
C GLY A 132 -0.34 -4.89 2.01
N PHE A 133 -0.75 -6.16 2.10
CA PHE A 133 0.00 -7.13 2.90
C PHE A 133 1.33 -7.46 2.25
N LEU A 134 2.35 -7.63 3.10
CA LEU A 134 3.66 -8.13 2.68
C LEU A 134 3.49 -9.52 2.05
N LYS A 135 4.17 -9.76 0.93
CA LYS A 135 4.27 -11.04 0.22
C LYS A 135 5.63 -11.68 0.48
N ALA A 136 6.70 -10.89 0.43
CA ALA A 136 8.04 -11.35 0.72
C ALA A 136 8.91 -10.24 1.31
N ARG A 137 9.85 -10.60 2.19
CA ARG A 137 10.95 -9.72 2.59
C ARG A 137 12.26 -10.48 2.74
N GLY A 138 13.35 -9.80 2.45
CA GLY A 138 14.70 -10.30 2.62
C GLY A 138 15.73 -9.34 2.03
N ALA A 139 16.87 -9.88 1.65
CA ALA A 139 17.92 -9.12 0.98
C ALA A 139 18.51 -9.88 -0.20
N MET A 140 19.10 -9.11 -1.11
CA MET A 140 19.89 -9.59 -2.23
C MET A 140 21.33 -9.11 -2.10
N LYS A 141 22.27 -9.94 -2.56
CA LYS A 141 23.69 -9.62 -2.68
C LYS A 141 24.17 -10.11 -4.04
N VAL A 142 24.71 -9.19 -4.86
CA VAL A 142 25.24 -9.49 -6.21
C VAL A 142 24.21 -10.25 -7.08
N GLY A 143 22.96 -9.77 -7.11
CA GLY A 143 21.89 -10.37 -7.92
C GLY A 143 21.24 -11.63 -7.35
N GLU A 144 21.75 -12.17 -6.24
CA GLU A 144 21.25 -13.41 -5.64
C GLU A 144 20.56 -13.16 -4.30
N LEU A 145 19.62 -14.03 -3.92
CA LEU A 145 19.01 -14.01 -2.58
C LEU A 145 20.08 -14.27 -1.51
N HIS A 146 20.02 -13.50 -0.42
CA HIS A 146 20.99 -13.57 0.65
C HIS A 146 20.36 -13.33 2.03
N GLY A 147 20.87 -14.05 3.04
CA GLY A 147 20.43 -13.91 4.43
C GLY A 147 19.04 -14.48 4.66
N TYR A 148 18.39 -14.01 5.70
CA TYR A 148 17.07 -14.48 6.11
C TYR A 148 15.96 -13.92 5.21
N TRP A 149 15.06 -14.81 4.80
CA TRP A 149 13.91 -14.50 3.98
C TRP A 149 12.63 -15.01 4.61
N GLU A 150 11.56 -14.26 4.39
CA GLU A 150 10.21 -14.59 4.81
C GLU A 150 9.24 -14.36 3.66
N TRP A 151 8.28 -15.28 3.52
CA TRP A 151 7.15 -15.16 2.61
C TRP A 151 5.86 -15.30 3.40
N PHE A 152 4.86 -14.55 2.98
CA PHE A 152 3.58 -14.41 3.65
C PHE A 152 2.45 -14.65 2.65
N ARG A 153 1.27 -14.97 3.17
CA ARG A 153 0.04 -15.11 2.39
C ARG A 153 -0.66 -13.75 2.25
N LYS A 154 -1.71 -13.73 1.43
CA LYS A 154 -2.53 -12.53 1.17
C LYS A 154 -3.25 -11.96 2.40
N ASP A 155 -3.40 -12.75 3.46
CA ASP A 155 -3.97 -12.33 4.74
C ASP A 155 -2.92 -11.86 5.76
N GLY A 156 -1.64 -11.86 5.36
CA GLY A 156 -0.51 -11.49 6.23
C GLY A 156 0.05 -12.63 7.07
N THR A 157 -0.53 -13.84 7.02
CA THR A 157 0.02 -14.99 7.76
C THR A 157 1.35 -15.43 7.16
N ILE A 158 2.34 -15.74 8.01
CA ILE A 158 3.62 -16.27 7.54
C ILE A 158 3.41 -17.62 6.86
N MET A 159 4.02 -17.80 5.70
CA MET A 159 3.94 -19.01 4.88
C MET A 159 5.23 -19.82 4.99
N ARG A 160 6.37 -19.15 4.92
CA ARG A 160 7.68 -19.79 4.90
C ARG A 160 8.77 -18.84 5.36
N SER A 161 9.81 -19.38 5.96
CA SER A 161 11.06 -18.65 6.20
C SER A 161 12.29 -19.54 6.14
N GLY A 162 13.46 -18.92 5.96
CA GLY A 162 14.73 -19.62 5.88
C GLY A 162 15.88 -18.70 5.46
N ASN A 163 17.09 -19.27 5.35
CA ASN A 163 18.28 -18.51 4.97
C ASN A 163 18.78 -18.88 3.58
N PHE A 164 19.35 -17.90 2.89
CA PHE A 164 20.10 -18.09 1.66
C PHE A 164 21.58 -17.71 1.83
N LYS A 165 22.44 -18.46 1.16
CA LYS A 165 23.85 -18.14 0.95
C LYS A 165 24.18 -18.36 -0.52
N ASN A 166 24.61 -17.30 -1.21
CA ASN A 166 24.90 -17.31 -2.65
C ASN A 166 23.75 -17.92 -3.47
N GLY A 167 22.53 -17.43 -3.26
CA GLY A 167 21.33 -17.90 -3.96
C GLY A 167 20.81 -19.28 -3.53
N GLN A 168 21.55 -20.03 -2.70
CA GLN A 168 21.18 -21.37 -2.28
C GLN A 168 20.54 -21.39 -0.90
N ASN A 169 19.49 -22.20 -0.75
CA ASN A 169 18.84 -22.47 0.54
C ASN A 169 19.86 -23.11 1.49
N VAL A 170 20.04 -22.55 2.68
CA VAL A 170 20.94 -23.11 3.71
C VAL A 170 20.27 -23.15 5.07
N GLY A 171 20.66 -24.13 5.88
CA GLY A 171 20.25 -24.19 7.28
C GLY A 171 18.79 -24.61 7.44
N GLU A 172 18.16 -24.11 8.49
CA GLU A 172 16.78 -24.44 8.80
C GLU A 172 15.79 -23.67 7.92
N TRP A 173 14.82 -24.41 7.38
CA TRP A 173 13.69 -23.89 6.62
C TRP A 173 12.38 -24.30 7.28
N ILE A 174 11.55 -23.30 7.57
CA ILE A 174 10.28 -23.48 8.25
C ILE A 174 9.15 -23.18 7.27
N THR A 175 8.22 -24.12 7.14
CA THR A 175 6.91 -23.91 6.50
C THR A 175 5.85 -23.84 7.59
N TYR A 176 4.96 -22.86 7.48
CA TYR A 176 3.88 -22.63 8.43
C TYR A 176 2.53 -23.00 7.81
N ASP A 177 1.58 -23.44 8.62
CA ASP A 177 0.20 -23.68 8.18
C ASP A 177 -0.56 -22.35 7.97
N SER A 178 -1.86 -22.43 7.65
CA SER A 178 -2.71 -21.26 7.42
C SER A 178 -2.96 -20.41 8.66
N SER A 179 -2.73 -20.94 9.87
CA SER A 179 -2.80 -20.19 11.13
C SER A 179 -1.47 -19.51 11.49
N GLY A 180 -0.40 -19.80 10.74
CA GLY A 180 0.94 -19.32 11.04
C GLY A 180 1.70 -20.20 12.04
N LYS A 181 1.19 -21.40 12.36
CA LYS A 181 1.91 -22.36 13.22
C LYS A 181 2.90 -23.18 12.39
N VAL A 182 4.03 -23.55 12.99
CA VAL A 182 5.03 -24.42 12.35
C VAL A 182 4.36 -25.73 11.90
N TYR A 183 4.39 -25.97 10.60
CA TYR A 183 3.90 -27.20 9.97
C TYR A 183 5.03 -28.17 9.65
N LYS A 184 6.17 -27.63 9.16
CA LYS A 184 7.32 -28.45 8.77
C LYS A 184 8.62 -27.67 8.94
N VAL A 185 9.63 -28.35 9.48
CA VAL A 185 11.02 -27.89 9.52
C VAL A 185 11.85 -28.78 8.61
N THR A 186 12.78 -28.21 7.85
CA THR A 186 13.68 -28.94 6.94
C THR A 186 15.09 -28.39 7.04
N GLN A 187 16.08 -29.27 7.12
CA GLN A 187 17.49 -28.91 7.04
C GLN A 187 17.95 -28.89 5.57
N LYS A 188 18.68 -27.85 5.17
CA LYS A 188 19.29 -27.68 3.84
C LYS A 188 20.79 -27.56 3.92
#